data_AF-A0A1V2R4A9-F1
#
_entry.id   AF-A0A1V2R4A9-F1
#
_cell.length_a   1.000
_cell.length_b   1.000
_cell.length_c   1.000
_cell.angle_alpha   90.00
_cell.angle_beta   90.00
_cell.angle_gamma   90.00
#
_symmetry.space_group_name_H-M   'P 1'
#
loop_
_entity.id
_entity.type
_entity.pdbx_description
1 polymer ?
#
loop_
_entity_poly.entity_id
_entity_poly.type
_entity_poly.pdbx_seq_one_letter_code
_entity_poly.pdbx_strand_id
1 'polypeptide(L)'
;MSNISQITMNTVSNVATAAAAKSTSTTESKATSTNESKAASAGSSGAQQKIAAIQNQIKQLTKKLTELGTSAEKAQSEAERKLIKQQQQMIQAQIQALYAEIARIQKEEAEKKATESASNVTSQQTENKVKKGGIDTYA
;
A
#
# COMPACT_ATOMS: atom_id res chain seq x y z
N MET A 1 23.11 10.20 31.22
CA MET A 1 22.51 9.03 30.54
C MET A 1 21.10 8.90 31.05
N SER A 2 20.11 9.37 30.29
CA SER A 2 18.71 9.38 30.71
C SER A 2 18.02 8.09 30.31
N ASN A 3 17.46 7.39 31.29
CA ASN A 3 16.76 6.11 31.12
C ASN A 3 15.47 6.28 30.32
N ILE A 4 15.28 5.42 29.32
CA ILE A 4 14.05 5.32 28.54
C ILE A 4 13.10 4.43 29.32
N SER A 5 12.11 5.04 29.99
CA SER A 5 10.98 4.32 30.57
C SER A 5 10.21 3.61 29.47
N GLN A 6 10.20 2.28 29.52
CA GLN A 6 9.37 1.45 28.66
C GLN A 6 7.90 1.65 29.05
N ILE A 7 7.11 2.17 28.11
CA ILE A 7 5.65 2.17 28.24
C ILE A 7 5.18 0.77 27.84
N THR A 8 4.87 -0.05 28.84
CA THR A 8 4.09 -1.27 28.70
C THR A 8 2.64 -0.88 28.37
N MET A 9 2.18 -1.16 27.15
CA MET A 9 0.76 -1.08 26.81
C MET A 9 0.03 -2.26 27.46
N ASN A 10 -0.83 -1.93 28.42
CA ASN A 10 -1.72 -2.84 29.12
C ASN A 10 -2.80 -3.36 28.14
N THR A 11 -2.78 -4.65 27.82
CA THR A 11 -3.84 -5.32 27.06
C THR A 11 -4.99 -5.66 28.00
N VAL A 12 -6.10 -4.92 27.93
CA VAL A 12 -7.34 -5.30 28.62
C VAL A 12 -8.01 -6.45 27.89
N SER A 13 -7.80 -7.65 28.42
CA SER A 13 -8.67 -8.81 28.25
C SER A 13 -10.09 -8.46 28.71
N ASN A 14 -11.08 -8.57 27.83
CA ASN A 14 -12.47 -8.62 28.25
C ASN A 14 -13.01 -10.03 27.98
N VAL A 15 -13.02 -10.84 29.04
CA VAL A 15 -13.57 -12.19 29.08
C VAL A 15 -15.00 -12.10 29.63
N ALA A 16 -15.93 -12.67 28.85
CA ALA A 16 -17.27 -13.17 29.15
C ALA A 16 -18.00 -12.77 30.46
N THR A 17 -19.24 -12.30 30.31
CA THR A 17 -20.34 -12.63 31.22
C THR A 17 -21.59 -13.02 30.43
N ALA A 18 -22.11 -14.19 30.77
CA ALA A 18 -23.26 -14.87 30.19
C ALA A 18 -24.61 -14.40 30.77
N ALA A 19 -25.68 -14.97 30.19
CA ALA A 19 -27.10 -15.07 30.60
C ALA A 19 -28.05 -14.04 29.96
N ALA A 20 -29.22 -14.37 29.40
CA ALA A 20 -29.92 -15.63 29.14
C ALA A 20 -31.15 -15.38 28.24
N ALA A 21 -31.76 -16.49 27.77
CA ALA A 21 -33.06 -16.68 27.09
C ALA A 21 -33.05 -16.47 25.55
N LYS A 22 -33.56 -17.37 24.70
CA LYS A 22 -34.51 -18.49 24.87
C LYS A 22 -34.41 -19.45 23.66
N SER A 23 -34.66 -20.73 23.94
CA SER A 23 -34.69 -21.94 23.10
C SER A 23 -35.25 -21.85 21.68
N THR A 24 -34.69 -22.65 20.75
CA THR A 24 -35.32 -23.86 20.14
C THR A 24 -34.34 -24.68 19.28
N SER A 25 -34.07 -25.91 19.73
CA SER A 25 -33.99 -27.19 18.98
C SER A 25 -33.04 -27.43 17.79
N THR A 26 -31.97 -28.20 18.07
CA THR A 26 -31.60 -29.54 17.53
C THR A 26 -31.28 -29.76 16.04
N THR A 27 -30.19 -30.53 15.84
CA THR A 27 -29.78 -31.36 14.67
C THR A 27 -29.28 -30.64 13.42
N GLU A 28 -27.97 -30.62 13.18
CA GLU A 28 -27.21 -31.69 12.51
C GLU A 28 -25.79 -31.21 12.13
N SER A 29 -24.81 -32.08 12.38
CA SER A 29 -23.42 -31.91 12.01
C SER A 29 -23.26 -31.79 10.50
N LYS A 30 -22.75 -30.66 10.01
CA LYS A 30 -22.06 -30.62 8.73
C LYS A 30 -20.81 -29.78 8.82
N ALA A 31 -19.70 -30.49 9.01
CA ALA A 31 -18.38 -30.01 8.66
C ALA A 31 -18.43 -29.45 7.22
N THR A 32 -18.18 -28.17 7.09
CA THR A 32 -17.57 -27.60 5.88
C THR A 32 -16.49 -26.64 6.35
N SER A 33 -15.34 -27.23 6.64
CA SER A 33 -14.07 -26.58 6.37
C SER A 33 -14.10 -26.09 4.92
N THR A 34 -14.31 -24.80 4.73
CA THR A 34 -13.70 -24.11 3.59
C THR A 34 -13.15 -22.81 4.15
N ASN A 35 -11.87 -22.87 4.47
CA ASN A 35 -10.96 -21.75 4.30
C ASN A 35 -11.23 -21.10 2.94
N GLU A 36 -12.11 -20.11 2.90
CA GLU A 36 -12.02 -19.05 1.91
C GLU A 36 -11.49 -17.83 2.65
N SER A 37 -10.24 -17.96 3.11
CA SER A 37 -9.27 -16.90 2.85
C SER A 37 -9.39 -16.62 1.38
N LYS A 38 -10.29 -15.70 1.02
CA LYS A 38 -10.41 -15.16 -0.31
C LYS A 38 -9.07 -14.49 -0.55
N ALA A 39 -8.16 -15.28 -1.10
CA ALA A 39 -6.92 -14.84 -1.65
C ALA A 39 -7.32 -13.73 -2.61
N ALA A 40 -7.11 -12.49 -2.16
CA ALA A 40 -7.34 -11.33 -2.97
C ALA A 40 -6.55 -11.58 -4.25
N SER A 41 -7.33 -11.65 -5.33
CA SER A 41 -6.92 -11.99 -6.67
C SER A 41 -5.55 -11.39 -7.01
N ALA A 42 -4.73 -12.22 -7.63
CA ALA A 42 -3.50 -11.91 -8.32
C ALA A 42 -3.33 -10.42 -8.71
N GLY A 43 -2.21 -9.84 -8.28
CA GLY A 43 -1.35 -9.14 -9.22
C GLY A 43 -1.48 -7.62 -9.30
N SER A 44 -1.55 -6.92 -8.18
CA SER A 44 -1.14 -5.52 -8.14
C SER A 44 -0.26 -5.34 -6.91
N SER A 45 1.00 -4.93 -7.08
CA SER A 45 1.90 -4.68 -5.96
C SER A 45 1.31 -3.56 -5.09
N GLY A 46 1.62 -3.56 -3.78
CA GLY A 46 1.21 -2.51 -2.85
C GLY A 46 1.40 -1.08 -3.41
N ALA A 47 2.46 -0.90 -4.21
CA ALA A 47 2.77 0.34 -4.89
C ALA A 47 1.80 0.68 -6.03
N GLN A 48 1.36 -0.30 -6.83
CA GLN A 48 0.39 -0.08 -7.90
C GLN A 48 -0.97 0.37 -7.36
N GLN A 49 -1.45 -0.17 -6.23
CA GLN A 49 -2.67 0.36 -5.60
C GLN A 49 -2.48 1.79 -5.08
N LYS A 50 -1.32 2.10 -4.48
CA LYS A 50 -0.99 3.46 -4.04
C LYS A 50 -0.98 4.45 -5.20
N ILE A 51 -0.35 4.10 -6.32
CA ILE A 51 -0.34 4.93 -7.53
C ILE A 51 -1.77 5.17 -8.04
N ALA A 52 -2.61 4.12 -8.10
CA ALA A 52 -4.00 4.26 -8.53
C ALA A 52 -4.82 5.19 -7.62
N ALA A 53 -4.62 5.09 -6.30
CA ALA A 53 -5.26 5.99 -5.34
C ALA A 53 -4.82 7.44 -5.53
N ILE A 54 -3.51 7.68 -5.69
CA ILE A 54 -2.96 9.03 -5.95
C ILE A 54 -3.49 9.59 -7.27
N GLN A 55 -3.58 8.78 -8.33
CA GLN A 55 -4.16 9.21 -9.61
C GLN A 55 -5.64 9.62 -9.46
N ASN A 56 -6.41 8.94 -8.63
CA ASN A 56 -7.79 9.35 -8.33
C ASN A 56 -7.83 10.68 -7.57
N GLN A 57 -6.92 10.90 -6.60
CA GLN A 57 -6.82 12.19 -5.91
C GLN A 57 -6.49 13.32 -6.88
N ILE A 58 -5.57 13.10 -7.81
CA ILE A 58 -5.25 14.08 -8.87
C ILE A 58 -6.51 14.41 -9.67
N LYS A 59 -7.27 13.41 -10.14
CA LYS A 59 -8.51 13.64 -10.89
C LYS A 59 -9.52 14.50 -10.11
N GLN A 60 -9.71 14.21 -8.83
CA GLN A 60 -10.63 14.97 -7.97
C GLN A 60 -10.17 16.41 -7.75
N LEU A 61 -8.87 16.63 -7.52
CA LEU A 61 -8.29 17.96 -7.39
C LEU A 61 -8.36 18.76 -8.69
N THR A 62 -8.13 18.12 -9.84
CA THR A 62 -8.30 18.74 -11.15
C THR A 62 -9.74 19.17 -11.39
N LYS A 63 -10.72 18.32 -11.01
CA LYS A 63 -12.14 18.71 -11.09
C LYS A 63 -12.44 19.94 -10.23
N LYS A 64 -11.96 19.97 -8.99
CA LYS A 64 -12.10 21.15 -8.11
C LYS A 64 -11.44 22.40 -8.71
N LEU A 65 -10.31 22.25 -9.40
CA LEU A 65 -9.65 23.36 -10.08
C LEU A 65 -10.55 23.97 -11.17
N THR A 66 -11.20 23.12 -11.97
CA THR A 66 -12.16 23.55 -13.00
C THR A 66 -13.37 24.24 -12.38
N GLU A 67 -13.93 23.68 -11.30
CA GLU A 67 -15.06 24.27 -10.57
C GLU A 67 -14.70 25.66 -10.02
N LEU A 68 -13.51 25.82 -9.44
CA LEU A 68 -13.00 27.12 -8.99
C LEU A 68 -12.78 28.09 -10.15
N GLY A 69 -12.39 27.59 -11.34
CA GLY A 69 -12.33 28.39 -12.56
C GLY A 69 -13.67 29.03 -12.90
N THR A 70 -14.74 28.23 -12.91
CA THR A 70 -16.11 28.73 -13.12
C THR A 70 -16.56 29.67 -12.00
N SER A 71 -16.18 29.41 -10.74
CA SER A 71 -16.46 30.34 -9.63
C SER A 71 -15.73 31.67 -9.78
N ALA A 72 -14.49 31.69 -10.29
CA ALA A 72 -13.74 32.92 -10.52
C ALA A 72 -14.42 33.82 -11.56
N GLU A 73 -15.02 33.23 -12.60
CA GLU A 73 -15.78 33.97 -13.62
C GLU A 73 -17.06 34.60 -13.05
N LYS A 74 -17.70 33.94 -12.09
CA LYS A 74 -18.94 34.38 -11.44
C LYS A 74 -18.71 35.31 -10.25
N ALA A 75 -17.49 35.41 -9.75
CA ALA A 75 -17.16 36.20 -8.57
C ALA A 75 -17.46 37.69 -8.79
N GLN A 76 -18.17 38.28 -7.83
CA GLN A 76 -18.69 39.65 -7.91
C GLN A 76 -17.72 40.69 -7.33
N SER A 77 -16.65 40.24 -6.67
CA SER A 77 -15.64 41.13 -6.08
C SER A 77 -14.22 40.69 -6.39
N GLU A 78 -13.31 41.67 -6.43
CA GLU A 78 -11.87 41.43 -6.61
C GLU A 78 -11.27 40.61 -5.44
N ALA A 79 -11.77 40.81 -4.22
CA ALA A 79 -11.31 40.06 -3.05
C ALA A 79 -11.65 38.56 -3.19
N GLU A 80 -12.87 38.24 -3.63
CA GLU A 80 -13.30 36.86 -3.90
C GLU A 80 -12.50 36.23 -5.04
N ARG A 81 -12.29 36.96 -6.14
CA ARG A 81 -11.43 36.51 -7.25
C ARG A 81 -10.01 36.19 -6.80
N LYS A 82 -9.44 37.04 -5.94
CA LYS A 82 -8.09 36.83 -5.39
C LYS A 82 -8.02 35.60 -4.50
N LEU A 83 -9.02 35.37 -3.65
CA LEU A 83 -9.09 34.18 -2.80
C LEU A 83 -9.22 32.90 -3.64
N ILE A 84 -10.10 32.90 -4.64
CA ILE A 84 -10.27 31.77 -5.56
C ILE A 84 -8.95 31.46 -6.29
N LYS A 85 -8.26 32.50 -6.79
CA LYS A 85 -6.96 32.34 -7.46
C LYS A 85 -5.90 31.75 -6.52
N GLN A 86 -5.86 32.18 -5.25
CA GLN A 86 -4.96 31.60 -4.25
C GLN A 86 -5.27 30.12 -4.02
N GLN A 87 -6.55 29.75 -3.94
CA GLN A 87 -6.94 28.35 -3.76
C GLN A 87 -6.59 27.49 -4.98
N GLN A 88 -6.76 28.02 -6.20
CA GLN A 88 -6.30 27.35 -7.43
C GLN A 88 -4.79 27.08 -7.40
N GLN A 89 -3.97 28.07 -7.02
CA GLN A 89 -2.51 27.91 -6.92
C GLN A 89 -2.13 26.82 -5.91
N MET A 90 -2.80 26.80 -4.75
CA MET A 90 -2.58 25.76 -3.74
C MET A 90 -2.91 24.37 -4.28
N ILE A 91 -4.04 24.22 -4.98
CA ILE A 91 -4.44 22.93 -5.57
C ILE A 91 -3.46 22.49 -6.66
N GLN A 92 -2.99 23.41 -7.50
CA GLN A 92 -1.97 23.10 -8.51
C GLN A 92 -0.68 22.59 -7.87
N ALA A 93 -0.22 23.22 -6.78
CA ALA A 93 0.96 22.75 -6.05
C ALA A 93 0.74 21.35 -5.44
N GLN A 94 -0.45 21.07 -4.89
CA GLN A 94 -0.79 19.73 -4.38
C GLN A 94 -0.78 18.69 -5.50
N ILE A 95 -1.33 19.00 -6.68
CA ILE A 95 -1.31 18.10 -7.83
C ILE A 95 0.14 17.78 -8.24
N GLN A 96 1.02 18.79 -8.30
CA GLN A 96 2.44 18.57 -8.63
C GLN A 96 3.13 17.66 -7.60
N ALA A 97 2.88 17.86 -6.31
CA ALA A 97 3.42 17.00 -5.25
C ALA A 97 2.95 15.54 -5.39
N LEU A 98 1.68 15.32 -5.76
CA LEU A 98 1.14 13.98 -6.00
C LEU A 98 1.79 13.31 -7.23
N TYR A 99 2.08 14.06 -8.30
CA TYR A 99 2.84 13.52 -9.43
C TYR A 99 4.27 13.13 -9.05
N ALA A 100 4.94 13.95 -8.23
CA ALA A 100 6.26 13.63 -7.71
C ALA A 100 6.25 12.35 -6.86
N GLU A 101 5.22 12.16 -6.02
CA GLU A 101 5.08 10.93 -5.22
C GLU A 101 4.86 9.70 -6.11
N ILE A 102 4.05 9.79 -7.17
CA ILE A 102 3.91 8.72 -8.15
C ILE A 102 5.28 8.36 -8.76
N ALA A 103 6.05 9.36 -9.19
CA ALA A 103 7.37 9.13 -9.77
C ALA A 103 8.34 8.46 -8.77
N ARG A 104 8.30 8.89 -7.50
CA ARG A 104 9.09 8.30 -6.40
C ARG A 104 8.74 6.82 -6.21
N ILE A 105 7.45 6.49 -6.14
CA ILE A 105 6.98 5.11 -5.98
C ILE A 105 7.41 4.25 -7.17
N GLN A 106 7.27 4.75 -8.40
CA GLN A 106 7.69 4.00 -9.59
C GLN A 106 9.19 3.73 -9.61
N LYS A 107 10.01 4.70 -9.19
CA LYS A 107 11.46 4.52 -9.07
C LYS A 107 11.81 3.46 -8.02
N GLU A 108 11.20 3.52 -6.84
CA GLU A 108 11.42 2.55 -5.76
C GLU A 108 11.04 1.12 -6.20
N GLU A 109 9.93 0.95 -6.92
CA GLU A 109 9.52 -0.37 -7.44
C GLU A 109 10.50 -0.91 -8.49
N ALA A 110 11.05 -0.05 -9.35
CA ALA A 110 12.05 -0.44 -10.33
C ALA A 110 13.37 -0.86 -9.67
N GLU A 111 13.82 -0.13 -8.65
CA GLU A 111 15.02 -0.46 -7.87
C GLU A 111 14.87 -1.79 -7.14
N LYS A 112 13.72 -2.04 -6.50
CA LYS A 112 13.44 -3.33 -5.83
C LYS A 112 13.51 -4.50 -6.79
N LYS A 113 12.86 -4.39 -7.96
CA LYS A 113 12.90 -5.43 -9.00
C LYS A 113 14.32 -5.72 -9.49
N ALA A 114 15.17 -4.70 -9.59
CA ALA A 114 16.57 -4.87 -9.96
C ALA A 114 17.37 -5.62 -8.88
N THR A 115 17.17 -5.29 -7.60
CA THR A 115 17.84 -5.97 -6.48
C THR A 115 17.37 -7.41 -6.25
N GLU A 116 16.08 -7.70 -6.44
CA GLU A 116 15.52 -9.05 -6.36
C GLU A 116 16.06 -9.94 -7.49
N SER A 117 16.21 -9.38 -8.69
CA SER A 117 16.78 -10.09 -9.85
C SER A 117 18.27 -10.37 -9.67
N ALA A 118 19.04 -9.44 -9.07
CA ALA A 118 20.47 -9.63 -8.79
C ALA A 118 20.74 -10.66 -7.69
N SER A 119 19.86 -10.75 -6.67
CA SER A 119 20.00 -11.70 -5.56
C SER A 119 19.75 -13.15 -6.00
N ASN A 120 18.92 -13.36 -7.03
CA ASN A 120 18.65 -14.71 -7.57
C ASN A 120 19.76 -15.27 -8.48
N VAL A 121 20.69 -14.43 -8.95
CA VAL A 121 21.81 -14.87 -9.80
C VAL A 121 23.02 -15.33 -8.97
N THR A 122 23.21 -14.80 -7.76
CA THR A 122 24.37 -15.17 -6.92
C THR A 122 24.22 -16.56 -6.27
N SER A 123 23.01 -17.03 -5.96
CA SER A 123 22.81 -18.35 -5.34
C SER A 123 22.98 -19.55 -6.29
N GLN A 124 23.03 -19.34 -7.61
CA GLN A 124 23.23 -20.45 -8.56
C GLN A 124 24.69 -20.62 -9.02
N GLN A 125 25.62 -19.77 -8.59
CA GLN A 125 27.03 -19.86 -9.02
C GLN A 125 27.93 -20.64 -8.05
N THR A 126 27.46 -21.04 -6.86
CA THR A 126 28.26 -21.80 -5.89
C THR A 126 27.98 -23.31 -5.86
N GLU A 127 27.03 -23.84 -6.64
CA GLU A 127 26.63 -25.26 -6.53
C GLU A 127 26.93 -26.13 -7.77
N ASN A 128 27.68 -25.63 -8.76
CA ASN A 128 27.97 -26.40 -9.98
C ASN A 128 29.47 -26.50 -10.35
N LYS A 129 30.32 -26.83 -9.37
CA LYS A 129 31.69 -27.34 -9.61
C LYS A 129 32.11 -28.50 -8.70
N VAL A 130 31.17 -29.37 -8.31
CA VAL A 130 31.55 -30.67 -7.72
C VAL A 130 30.66 -31.75 -8.32
N LYS A 131 30.88 -32.14 -9.59
CA LYS A 131 30.85 -33.56 -10.05
C LYS A 131 31.57 -33.70 -11.40
N LYS A 132 32.37 -34.76 -11.48
CA LYS A 132 32.95 -35.43 -12.66
C LYS A 132 34.26 -34.89 -13.25
N GLY A 133 35.34 -35.46 -12.74
CA GLY A 133 36.61 -35.64 -13.45
C GLY A 133 37.42 -36.71 -12.74
N GLY A 134 36.96 -37.97 -12.82
CA GLY A 134 37.80 -39.11 -12.44
C GLY A 134 38.95 -39.23 -13.43
N ILE A 135 40.18 -39.29 -12.93
CA ILE A 135 41.35 -39.74 -13.68
C ILE A 135 42.20 -40.52 -12.68
N ASP A 136 42.27 -41.83 -12.88
CA ASP A 136 43.24 -42.74 -12.27
C ASP A 136 44.66 -42.20 -12.44
N THR A 137 45.42 -42.13 -11.35
CA THR A 137 46.88 -42.14 -11.42
C THR A 137 47.41 -43.09 -10.37
N TYR A 138 47.80 -44.28 -10.83
CA TYR A 138 48.67 -45.22 -10.12
C TYR A 138 50.08 -44.62 -10.04
N ALA A 139 50.66 -44.62 -8.84
CA ALA A 139 52.10 -44.61 -8.59
C ALA A 139 52.38 -45.26 -7.23
#